data_AF-A0A3D4EKH2-F1
#
_entry.id   AF-A0A3D4EKH2-F1
#
_cell.length_a   1.000
_cell.length_b   1.000
_cell.length_c   1.000
_cell.angle_alpha   90.00
_cell.angle_beta   90.00
_cell.angle_gamma   90.00
#
_symmetry.space_group_name_H-M   'P 1'
#
loop_
_entity.id
_entity.type
_entity.pdbx_description
1 polymer ?
#
loop_
_entity_poly.entity_id
_entity_poly.type
_entity_poly.pdbx_seq_one_letter_code
_entity_poly.pdbx_strand_id
1 'polypeptide(L)'
;DILKGAWDYKGFMVSDWGSIAELIPHGYAEDKMQAGELAVVAGSDMDMEGRVYEEALEPLVNGNTIDEALLDDAVRRILRVKFHLGLFEDPYKYSDAQREQEVLLAEAHLEAARDIARKSIVLLKNENSVLPLSKALESIAVIGPLADDKDSPLGNWRAQADKNSAVSVLEGIQKAVGNEVQINYAKGADLGIGERSFLMPLEINDTDTSGFAKAIEAAKKSEVVVMVLGEDAFQTGEGRSQTGIQLRGVQQELLDEVVKVNTNVVLVLMNGRPLDISKPNEQVSAIVETWFLGSQAGNAIADVLFGTYNPSGKLPVSFPRNVGQEPLYYNQKNTGRPASNMVTYSGYQDSSREALFPFGFGLSYTTFEYGAISLSASEFSGEEKLEVAIELTNTGDVAGKETVQLYLRDLVASRTRPVKELRDFKQISLNPGETKKVTFEISAKTLEFYTANNTWEAESGSFNVMLGSNSRDLKEASFQYKK
;
A
#
# COMPACT_ATOMS: atom_id res chain seq x y z
N ASP A 1 -25.36 12.21 -14.44
CA ASP A 1 -24.60 12.06 -15.71
C ASP A 1 -23.68 10.86 -15.75
N ILE A 2 -22.61 10.80 -14.93
CA ILE A 2 -21.62 9.71 -15.03
C ILE A 2 -22.14 8.41 -14.37
N LEU A 3 -22.27 8.41 -13.04
CA LEU A 3 -22.56 7.19 -12.28
C LEU A 3 -23.90 6.55 -12.68
N LYS A 4 -24.99 7.33 -12.63
CA LYS A 4 -26.34 6.84 -12.97
C LYS A 4 -26.59 6.75 -14.49
N GLY A 5 -25.93 7.59 -15.29
CA GLY A 5 -26.16 7.67 -16.75
C GLY A 5 -25.18 6.82 -17.54
N ALA A 6 -23.94 7.28 -17.68
CA ALA A 6 -22.91 6.63 -18.50
C ALA A 6 -22.51 5.24 -17.99
N TRP A 7 -22.46 5.02 -16.67
CA TRP A 7 -22.11 3.73 -16.06
C TRP A 7 -23.33 2.87 -15.71
N ASP A 8 -24.53 3.42 -15.86
CA ASP A 8 -25.81 2.76 -15.56
C ASP A 8 -25.88 2.11 -14.15
N TYR A 9 -25.26 2.73 -13.15
CA TYR A 9 -25.18 2.19 -11.80
C TYR A 9 -26.57 2.07 -11.14
N LYS A 10 -26.87 0.88 -10.61
CA LYS A 10 -28.21 0.52 -10.08
C LYS A 10 -28.31 0.47 -8.55
N GLY A 11 -27.19 0.61 -7.84
CA GLY A 11 -27.16 0.73 -6.37
C GLY A 11 -27.55 2.12 -5.91
N PHE A 12 -27.28 2.45 -4.64
CA PHE A 12 -27.51 3.78 -4.07
C PHE A 12 -26.18 4.45 -3.67
N MET A 13 -26.17 5.78 -3.63
CA MET A 13 -25.05 6.57 -3.12
C MET A 13 -25.32 6.98 -1.68
N VAL A 14 -24.35 6.75 -0.80
CA VAL A 14 -24.34 7.26 0.57
C VAL A 14 -23.34 8.42 0.66
N SER A 15 -23.67 9.44 1.43
CA SER A 15 -22.73 10.50 1.77
C SER A 15 -21.60 9.94 2.65
N ASP A 16 -20.47 10.66 2.71
CA ASP A 16 -19.51 10.41 3.79
C ASP A 16 -20.07 10.97 5.11
N TRP A 17 -19.38 10.71 6.21
CA TRP A 17 -19.77 11.13 7.56
C TRP A 17 -19.97 12.64 7.62
N GLY A 18 -21.21 13.10 7.79
CA GLY A 18 -21.57 14.51 7.90
C GLY A 18 -21.45 15.32 6.60
N SER A 19 -21.06 14.70 5.47
CA SER A 19 -20.58 15.44 4.31
C SER A 19 -21.64 16.31 3.63
N ILE A 20 -22.94 16.03 3.83
CA ILE A 20 -24.02 16.91 3.35
C ILE A 20 -24.04 18.20 4.17
N ALA A 21 -23.93 18.12 5.49
CA ALA A 21 -23.90 19.31 6.35
C ALA A 21 -22.63 20.14 6.11
N GLU A 22 -21.53 19.48 5.73
CA GLU A 22 -20.25 20.14 5.42
C GLU A 22 -20.29 20.99 4.13
N LEU A 23 -21.32 20.87 3.29
CA LEU A 23 -21.55 21.81 2.19
C LEU A 23 -21.65 23.27 2.67
N ILE A 24 -22.07 23.48 3.92
CA ILE A 24 -22.19 24.79 4.55
C ILE A 24 -20.81 25.42 4.84
N PRO A 25 -19.91 24.81 5.63
CA PRO A 25 -18.56 25.33 5.81
C PRO A 25 -17.74 25.33 4.53
N HIS A 26 -18.06 24.50 3.53
CA HIS A 26 -17.51 24.63 2.17
C HIS A 26 -17.95 25.91 1.45
N GLY A 27 -19.00 26.59 1.92
CA GLY A 27 -19.57 27.77 1.28
C GLY A 27 -20.38 27.46 0.02
N TYR A 28 -20.75 26.19 -0.19
CA TYR A 28 -21.57 25.75 -1.32
C TYR A 28 -23.07 25.81 -1.00
N ALA A 29 -23.42 25.70 0.27
CA ALA A 29 -24.78 25.89 0.79
C ALA A 29 -24.79 26.95 1.91
N GLU A 30 -25.87 27.71 2.02
CA GLU A 30 -26.06 28.71 3.08
C GLU A 30 -26.54 28.06 4.39
N ASP A 31 -27.32 26.99 4.28
CA ASP A 31 -27.89 26.25 5.39
C ASP A 31 -28.18 24.78 5.01
N LYS A 32 -28.81 24.05 5.93
CA LYS A 32 -29.18 22.64 5.70
C LYS A 32 -30.29 22.47 4.66
N MET A 33 -31.18 23.43 4.51
CA MET A 33 -32.24 23.36 3.50
C MET A 33 -31.62 23.34 2.12
N GLN A 34 -30.74 24.30 1.83
CA GLN A 34 -30.03 24.35 0.56
C GLN A 34 -29.07 23.16 0.39
N ALA A 35 -28.37 22.74 1.44
CA ALA A 35 -27.49 21.56 1.38
C ALA A 35 -28.26 20.28 1.02
N GLY A 36 -29.45 20.08 1.61
CA GLY A 36 -30.31 18.94 1.33
C GLY A 36 -30.80 18.91 -0.12
N GLU A 37 -31.23 20.06 -0.64
CA GLU A 37 -31.63 20.22 -2.05
C GLU A 37 -30.46 19.84 -2.99
N LEU A 38 -29.30 20.45 -2.77
CA LEU A 38 -28.11 20.24 -3.59
C LEU A 38 -27.69 18.76 -3.60
N ALA A 39 -27.68 18.11 -2.43
CA ALA A 39 -27.25 16.73 -2.31
C ALA A 39 -28.23 15.75 -2.98
N VAL A 40 -29.55 15.93 -2.80
CA VAL A 40 -30.53 15.00 -3.37
C VAL A 40 -30.62 15.16 -4.89
N VAL A 41 -30.54 16.39 -5.40
CA VAL A 41 -30.50 16.69 -6.84
C VAL A 41 -29.23 16.15 -7.48
N ALA A 42 -28.07 16.23 -6.80
CA ALA A 42 -26.84 15.61 -7.26
C ALA A 42 -26.89 14.07 -7.25
N GLY A 43 -27.88 13.49 -6.54
CA GLY A 43 -28.18 12.08 -6.52
C GLY A 43 -27.62 11.32 -5.31
N SER A 44 -27.25 12.02 -4.23
CA SER A 44 -26.90 11.39 -2.95
C SER A 44 -28.17 10.84 -2.31
N ASP A 45 -28.27 9.51 -2.22
CA ASP A 45 -29.53 8.86 -1.87
C ASP A 45 -29.69 8.68 -0.34
N MET A 46 -28.59 8.70 0.42
CA MET A 46 -28.57 8.50 1.88
C MET A 46 -27.64 9.49 2.58
N ASP A 47 -28.11 10.05 3.69
CA ASP A 47 -27.40 10.98 4.56
C ASP A 47 -26.79 10.23 5.76
N MET A 48 -25.46 10.17 5.81
CA MET A 48 -24.71 9.57 6.91
C MET A 48 -24.33 10.66 7.92
N GLU A 49 -24.92 10.60 9.12
CA GLU A 49 -24.57 11.44 10.29
C GLU A 49 -24.73 12.97 10.11
N GLY A 50 -25.18 13.46 8.95
CA GLY A 50 -25.43 14.89 8.71
C GLY A 50 -26.76 15.39 9.26
N ARG A 51 -27.77 14.51 9.35
CA ARG A 51 -29.15 14.84 9.76
C ARG A 51 -29.72 16.05 9.00
N VAL A 52 -29.33 16.18 7.75
CA VAL A 52 -29.80 17.20 6.81
C VAL A 52 -31.07 16.73 6.15
N TYR A 53 -31.14 15.48 5.69
CA TYR A 53 -32.31 14.96 5.01
C TYR A 53 -33.54 14.82 5.92
N GLU A 54 -33.33 14.51 7.21
CA GLU A 54 -34.38 14.52 8.23
C GLU A 54 -35.07 15.90 8.37
N GLU A 55 -34.32 16.98 8.12
CA GLU A 55 -34.78 18.36 8.29
C GLU A 55 -35.30 18.97 6.99
N ALA A 56 -34.64 18.65 5.87
CA ALA A 56 -34.81 19.38 4.61
C ALA A 56 -35.80 18.74 3.61
N LEU A 57 -35.88 17.40 3.52
CA LEU A 57 -36.56 16.78 2.37
C LEU A 57 -38.07 17.04 2.34
N GLU A 58 -38.76 16.92 3.46
CA GLU A 58 -40.21 17.16 3.51
C GLU A 58 -40.56 18.62 3.15
N PRO A 59 -39.93 19.66 3.76
CA PRO A 59 -40.20 21.03 3.34
C PRO A 59 -39.83 21.33 1.88
N LEU A 60 -38.75 20.72 1.34
CA LEU A 60 -38.36 20.90 -0.06
C LEU A 60 -39.40 20.31 -1.03
N VAL A 61 -39.98 19.15 -0.72
CA VAL A 61 -41.05 18.53 -1.53
C VAL A 61 -42.34 19.34 -1.40
N ASN A 62 -42.78 19.67 -0.18
CA ASN A 62 -44.00 20.44 0.07
C ASN A 62 -43.94 21.85 -0.55
N GLY A 63 -42.75 22.44 -0.59
CA GLY A 63 -42.47 23.72 -1.24
C GLY A 63 -42.41 23.66 -2.77
N ASN A 64 -42.45 22.46 -3.37
CA ASN A 64 -42.18 22.19 -4.79
C ASN A 64 -40.78 22.66 -5.24
N THR A 65 -39.82 22.72 -4.31
CA THR A 65 -38.41 22.99 -4.63
C THR A 65 -37.77 21.77 -5.29
N ILE A 66 -38.12 20.57 -4.85
CA ILE A 66 -37.74 19.31 -5.51
C ILE A 66 -38.99 18.49 -5.88
N ASP A 67 -38.89 17.69 -6.94
CA ASP A 67 -39.94 16.75 -7.35
C ASP A 67 -39.96 15.53 -6.41
N GLU A 68 -41.14 15.12 -5.94
CA GLU A 68 -41.32 13.90 -5.14
C GLU A 68 -40.77 12.65 -5.85
N ALA A 69 -40.81 12.62 -7.20
CA ALA A 69 -40.24 11.54 -7.99
C ALA A 69 -38.73 11.35 -7.76
N LEU A 70 -38.00 12.41 -7.41
CA LEU A 70 -36.58 12.33 -7.07
C LEU A 70 -36.36 11.61 -5.74
N LEU A 71 -37.20 11.91 -4.74
CA LEU A 71 -37.20 11.23 -3.45
C LEU A 71 -37.54 9.75 -3.62
N ASP A 72 -38.59 9.45 -4.39
CA ASP A 72 -38.98 8.09 -4.74
C ASP A 72 -37.84 7.29 -5.37
N ASP A 73 -37.05 7.94 -6.24
CA ASP A 73 -35.91 7.31 -6.91
C ASP A 73 -34.74 7.00 -5.96
N ALA A 74 -34.45 7.89 -5.00
CA ALA A 74 -33.49 7.62 -3.93
C ALA A 74 -33.95 6.46 -3.02
N VAL A 75 -35.19 6.54 -2.53
CA VAL A 75 -35.80 5.50 -1.66
C VAL A 75 -35.80 4.14 -2.35
N ARG A 76 -36.21 4.09 -3.63
CA ARG A 76 -36.26 2.85 -4.42
C ARG A 76 -34.91 2.13 -4.49
N ARG A 77 -33.79 2.84 -4.59
CA ARG A 77 -32.45 2.23 -4.61
C ARG A 77 -32.05 1.64 -3.27
N ILE A 78 -32.35 2.33 -2.17
CA ILE A 78 -32.11 1.82 -0.81
C ILE A 78 -32.94 0.55 -0.57
N LEU A 79 -34.24 0.60 -0.88
CA LEU A 79 -35.13 -0.56 -0.72
C LEU A 79 -34.71 -1.73 -1.60
N ARG A 80 -34.28 -1.47 -2.84
CA ARG A 80 -33.73 -2.50 -3.74
C ARG A 80 -32.56 -3.24 -3.11
N VAL A 81 -31.60 -2.52 -2.51
CA VAL A 81 -30.43 -3.17 -1.88
C VAL A 81 -30.87 -3.97 -0.64
N LYS A 82 -31.79 -3.45 0.19
CA LYS A 82 -32.35 -4.21 1.33
C LYS A 82 -33.05 -5.50 0.87
N PHE A 83 -33.78 -5.45 -0.24
CA PHE A 83 -34.41 -6.61 -0.86
C PHE A 83 -33.37 -7.63 -1.35
N HIS A 84 -32.33 -7.19 -2.05
CA HIS A 84 -31.25 -8.09 -2.48
C HIS A 84 -30.50 -8.74 -1.31
N LEU A 85 -30.38 -8.06 -0.17
CA LEU A 85 -29.79 -8.62 1.05
C LEU A 85 -30.73 -9.65 1.73
N GLY A 86 -32.00 -9.70 1.36
CA GLY A 86 -33.01 -10.60 1.94
C GLY A 86 -33.56 -10.11 3.27
N LEU A 87 -33.44 -8.80 3.56
CA LEU A 87 -33.83 -8.22 4.85
C LEU A 87 -35.35 -8.01 4.99
N PHE A 88 -36.10 -8.13 3.88
CA PHE A 88 -37.57 -8.12 3.93
C PHE A 88 -38.12 -9.50 4.29
N GLU A 89 -37.43 -10.58 3.89
CA GLU A 89 -37.77 -11.95 4.21
C GLU A 89 -37.35 -12.29 5.65
N ASP A 90 -36.14 -11.91 6.03
CA ASP A 90 -35.61 -12.09 7.38
C ASP A 90 -34.77 -10.87 7.80
N PRO A 91 -35.33 -9.95 8.60
CA PRO A 91 -34.60 -8.78 9.06
C PRO A 91 -33.45 -9.12 10.03
N TYR A 92 -33.43 -10.34 10.60
CA TYR A 92 -32.41 -10.80 11.54
C TYR A 92 -31.42 -11.79 10.91
N LYS A 93 -31.46 -11.98 9.58
CA LYS A 93 -30.62 -12.91 8.82
C LYS A 93 -29.12 -12.89 9.17
N TYR A 94 -28.62 -11.73 9.58
CA TYR A 94 -27.21 -11.54 9.94
C TYR A 94 -26.95 -11.39 11.45
N SER A 95 -27.97 -11.52 12.30
CA SER A 95 -27.90 -11.41 13.77
C SER A 95 -27.93 -12.80 14.41
N ASP A 96 -26.79 -13.49 14.40
CA ASP A 96 -26.65 -14.85 14.92
C ASP A 96 -25.46 -14.93 15.89
N ALA A 97 -25.77 -15.10 17.17
CA ALA A 97 -24.79 -15.15 18.26
C ALA A 97 -23.94 -16.43 18.25
N GLN A 98 -24.48 -17.55 17.76
CA GLN A 98 -23.70 -18.78 17.64
C GLN A 98 -22.68 -18.62 16.52
N ARG A 99 -23.11 -18.11 15.36
CA ARG A 99 -22.21 -17.83 14.25
C ARG A 99 -21.11 -16.86 14.64
N GLU A 100 -21.44 -15.79 15.37
CA GLU A 100 -20.46 -14.83 15.89
C GLU A 100 -19.34 -15.53 16.67
N GLN A 101 -19.70 -16.39 17.64
CA GLN A 101 -18.72 -17.14 18.44
C GLN A 101 -17.87 -18.11 17.60
N GLU A 102 -18.46 -18.70 16.55
CA GLU A 102 -17.78 -19.65 15.68
C GLU A 102 -16.80 -18.98 14.70
N VAL A 103 -17.09 -17.76 14.22
CA VAL A 103 -16.34 -17.13 13.13
C VAL A 103 -15.36 -16.05 13.58
N LEU A 104 -15.63 -15.37 14.70
CA LEU A 104 -14.73 -14.33 15.22
C LEU A 104 -13.41 -14.97 15.65
N LEU A 105 -12.30 -14.51 15.07
CA LEU A 105 -10.95 -15.00 15.34
C LEU A 105 -10.76 -16.52 15.15
N ALA A 106 -11.61 -17.16 14.34
CA ALA A 106 -11.46 -18.58 14.00
C ALA A 106 -10.05 -18.85 13.45
N GLU A 107 -9.48 -20.03 13.77
CA GLU A 107 -8.10 -20.38 13.39
C GLU A 107 -7.86 -20.21 11.88
N ALA A 108 -8.80 -20.65 11.05
CA ALA A 108 -8.71 -20.50 9.60
C ALA A 108 -8.63 -19.02 9.14
N HIS A 109 -9.27 -18.08 9.86
CA HIS A 109 -9.16 -16.65 9.58
C HIS A 109 -7.80 -16.09 10.03
N LEU A 110 -7.27 -16.56 11.17
CA LEU A 110 -5.94 -16.18 11.63
C LEU A 110 -4.84 -16.71 10.70
N GLU A 111 -4.96 -17.97 10.25
CA GLU A 111 -4.06 -18.55 9.24
C GLU A 111 -4.11 -17.77 7.92
N ALA A 112 -5.31 -17.40 7.46
CA ALA A 112 -5.48 -16.55 6.29
C ALA A 112 -4.85 -15.16 6.49
N ALA A 113 -5.04 -14.54 7.66
CA ALA A 113 -4.43 -13.26 8.00
C ALA A 113 -2.89 -13.34 7.97
N ARG A 114 -2.29 -14.40 8.54
CA ARG A 114 -0.84 -14.63 8.50
C ARG A 114 -0.33 -14.83 7.07
N ASP A 115 -1.07 -15.59 6.25
CA ASP A 115 -0.69 -15.85 4.86
C ASP A 115 -0.75 -14.60 3.99
N ILE A 116 -1.78 -13.76 4.16
CA ILE A 116 -1.88 -12.46 3.49
C ILE A 116 -0.75 -11.55 3.97
N ALA A 117 -0.52 -11.47 5.29
CA ALA A 117 0.51 -10.64 5.88
C ALA A 117 1.91 -10.93 5.32
N ARG A 118 2.35 -12.19 5.30
CA ARG A 118 3.69 -12.55 4.79
C ARG A 118 3.85 -12.27 3.28
N LYS A 119 2.76 -12.36 2.51
CA LYS A 119 2.74 -12.02 1.07
C LYS A 119 2.84 -10.51 0.82
N SER A 120 2.43 -9.69 1.79
CA SER A 120 2.48 -8.21 1.72
C SER A 120 3.84 -7.64 2.12
N ILE A 121 4.69 -8.40 2.79
CA ILE A 121 6.03 -7.96 3.20
C ILE A 121 6.92 -7.73 1.97
N VAL A 122 7.60 -6.57 1.95
CA VAL A 122 8.51 -6.17 0.89
C VAL A 122 9.94 -6.13 1.42
N LEU A 123 10.83 -6.93 0.84
CA LEU A 123 12.25 -6.85 1.14
C LEU A 123 12.87 -5.69 0.36
N LEU A 124 13.28 -4.62 1.04
CA LEU A 124 13.81 -3.41 0.40
C LEU A 124 15.34 -3.47 0.23
N LYS A 125 16.02 -4.11 1.18
CA LYS A 125 17.48 -4.23 1.19
C LYS A 125 17.88 -5.55 1.86
N ASN A 126 18.91 -6.22 1.34
CA ASN A 126 19.51 -7.40 1.95
C ASN A 126 20.98 -7.56 1.51
N GLU A 127 21.89 -6.86 2.19
CA GLU A 127 23.33 -6.94 1.92
C GLU A 127 23.94 -8.19 2.58
N ASN A 128 24.94 -8.77 1.91
CA ASN A 128 25.68 -9.95 2.35
C ASN A 128 24.79 -11.16 2.71
N SER A 129 23.55 -11.20 2.20
CA SER A 129 22.56 -12.23 2.49
C SER A 129 22.34 -12.45 3.99
N VAL A 130 22.29 -11.36 4.79
CA VAL A 130 21.97 -11.43 6.22
C VAL A 130 20.61 -12.09 6.47
N LEU A 131 19.65 -11.85 5.59
CA LEU A 131 18.37 -12.56 5.58
C LEU A 131 18.35 -13.68 4.53
N PRO A 132 17.71 -14.82 4.83
CA PRO A 132 17.04 -15.14 6.10
C PRO A 132 18.03 -15.39 7.25
N LEU A 133 17.65 -15.03 8.47
CA LEU A 133 18.41 -15.25 9.69
C LEU A 133 18.62 -16.75 9.93
N SER A 134 19.85 -17.11 10.29
CA SER A 134 20.19 -18.48 10.66
C SER A 134 19.46 -18.90 11.94
N LYS A 135 18.90 -20.10 11.95
CA LYS A 135 18.39 -20.72 13.19
C LYS A 135 19.50 -21.18 14.13
N ALA A 136 20.75 -21.20 13.68
CA ALA A 136 21.91 -21.55 14.48
C ALA A 136 22.52 -20.34 15.24
N LEU A 137 21.87 -19.18 15.21
CA LEU A 137 22.27 -18.04 16.03
C LEU A 137 22.20 -18.44 17.51
N GLU A 138 23.21 -18.07 18.29
CA GLU A 138 23.20 -18.21 19.74
C GLU A 138 22.43 -17.06 20.38
N SER A 139 22.41 -15.87 19.75
CA SER A 139 21.79 -14.69 20.33
C SER A 139 21.25 -13.66 19.32
N ILE A 140 20.06 -13.12 19.60
CA ILE A 140 19.37 -12.09 18.82
C ILE A 140 18.96 -10.94 19.74
N ALA A 141 19.22 -9.70 19.33
CA ALA A 141 18.64 -8.54 19.97
C ALA A 141 17.36 -8.13 19.23
N VAL A 142 16.28 -7.88 19.97
CA VAL A 142 15.04 -7.33 19.39
C VAL A 142 14.81 -5.98 20.03
N ILE A 143 15.01 -4.92 19.26
CA ILE A 143 15.11 -3.55 19.77
C ILE A 143 14.11 -2.64 19.05
N GLY A 144 13.47 -1.75 19.80
CA GLY A 144 12.67 -0.65 19.24
C GLY A 144 11.29 -0.51 19.87
N PRO A 145 10.65 0.68 19.73
CA PRO A 145 9.34 0.96 20.30
C PRO A 145 8.25 0.00 19.83
N LEU A 146 8.37 -0.49 18.59
CA LEU A 146 7.36 -1.33 17.94
C LEU A 146 7.65 -2.83 18.08
N ALA A 147 8.77 -3.22 18.70
CA ALA A 147 9.18 -4.61 18.81
C ALA A 147 8.21 -5.49 19.62
N ASP A 148 7.65 -4.94 20.71
CA ASP A 148 6.65 -5.61 21.54
C ASP A 148 5.27 -4.90 21.46
N ASP A 149 5.04 -4.13 20.40
CA ASP A 149 3.77 -3.44 20.19
C ASP A 149 2.74 -4.39 19.54
N LYS A 150 1.55 -4.45 20.14
CA LYS A 150 0.42 -5.30 19.74
C LYS A 150 -0.77 -4.48 19.25
N ASP A 151 -0.67 -3.15 19.29
CA ASP A 151 -1.70 -2.22 18.86
C ASP A 151 -1.37 -1.60 17.50
N SER A 152 -0.15 -1.06 17.31
CA SER A 152 0.24 -0.48 16.01
C SER A 152 0.14 -1.44 14.83
N PRO A 153 0.50 -2.74 14.94
CA PRO A 153 0.36 -3.66 13.82
C PRO A 153 -1.08 -3.81 13.30
N LEU A 154 -2.10 -3.49 14.10
CA LEU A 154 -3.51 -3.53 13.69
C LEU A 154 -3.90 -2.40 12.73
N GLY A 155 -3.11 -1.32 12.64
CA GLY A 155 -3.40 -0.14 11.83
C GLY A 155 -4.43 0.81 12.47
N ASN A 156 -4.65 1.97 11.83
CA ASN A 156 -5.51 3.02 12.36
C ASN A 156 -7.02 2.71 12.15
N TRP A 157 -7.36 2.06 11.04
CA TRP A 157 -8.72 1.65 10.67
C TRP A 157 -9.00 0.21 11.09
N ARG A 158 -8.64 -0.13 12.33
CA ARG A 158 -8.73 -1.48 12.87
C ARG A 158 -10.14 -1.95 13.25
N ALA A 159 -11.17 -1.17 12.92
CA ALA A 159 -12.58 -1.46 13.21
C ALA A 159 -12.80 -1.92 14.67
N GLN A 160 -13.23 -3.16 14.88
CA GLN A 160 -13.51 -3.76 16.19
C GLN A 160 -12.35 -4.60 16.75
N ALA A 161 -11.13 -4.46 16.24
CA ALA A 161 -9.99 -5.20 16.78
C ALA A 161 -9.75 -4.83 18.25
N ASP A 162 -9.61 -5.85 19.10
CA ASP A 162 -9.30 -5.67 20.52
C ASP A 162 -7.92 -5.04 20.70
N LYS A 163 -7.80 -4.19 21.73
CA LYS A 163 -6.50 -3.63 22.12
C LYS A 163 -5.53 -4.75 22.52
N ASN A 164 -4.25 -4.60 22.17
CA ASN A 164 -3.20 -5.56 22.47
C ASN A 164 -3.44 -6.99 21.93
N SER A 165 -4.17 -7.13 20.81
CA SER A 165 -4.56 -8.43 20.26
C SER A 165 -3.67 -8.95 19.13
N ALA A 166 -2.87 -8.09 18.46
CA ALA A 166 -1.95 -8.57 17.45
C ALA A 166 -0.78 -9.34 18.09
N VAL A 167 -0.23 -10.33 17.38
CA VAL A 167 1.03 -10.95 17.77
C VAL A 167 2.16 -9.95 17.53
N SER A 168 2.93 -9.60 18.57
CA SER A 168 4.06 -8.67 18.45
C SER A 168 5.23 -9.29 17.68
N VAL A 169 6.14 -8.46 17.15
CA VAL A 169 7.36 -8.95 16.49
C VAL A 169 8.20 -9.81 17.44
N LEU A 170 8.30 -9.38 18.70
CA LEU A 170 8.97 -10.13 19.77
C LEU A 170 8.33 -11.50 19.98
N GLU A 171 7.01 -11.58 20.13
CA GLU A 171 6.28 -12.85 20.29
C GLU A 171 6.47 -13.78 19.08
N GLY A 172 6.44 -13.23 17.87
CA GLY A 172 6.68 -13.97 16.63
C GLY A 172 8.10 -14.56 16.56
N ILE A 173 9.11 -13.76 16.90
CA ILE A 173 10.52 -14.21 16.94
C ILE A 173 10.70 -15.28 18.02
N GLN A 174 10.19 -15.05 19.23
CA GLN A 174 10.23 -16.02 20.33
C GLN A 174 9.65 -17.37 19.93
N LYS A 175 8.50 -17.37 19.26
CA LYS A 175 7.86 -18.59 18.76
C LYS A 175 8.70 -19.28 17.67
N ALA A 176 9.35 -18.51 16.80
CA ALA A 176 10.11 -19.06 15.67
C ALA A 176 11.43 -19.72 16.09
N VAL A 177 12.11 -19.20 17.11
CA VAL A 177 13.41 -19.71 17.58
C VAL A 177 13.31 -20.60 18.82
N GLY A 178 12.19 -20.58 19.53
CA GLY A 178 11.99 -21.36 20.74
C GLY A 178 12.98 -20.97 21.86
N ASN A 179 13.49 -21.97 22.59
CA ASN A 179 14.40 -21.77 23.72
C ASN A 179 15.89 -21.93 23.33
N GLU A 180 16.19 -22.14 22.05
CA GLU A 180 17.55 -22.44 21.57
C GLU A 180 18.41 -21.18 21.38
N VAL A 181 17.77 -20.03 21.19
CA VAL A 181 18.42 -18.74 20.90
C VAL A 181 18.16 -17.76 22.03
N GLN A 182 19.20 -17.13 22.56
CA GLN A 182 19.06 -16.08 23.58
C GLN A 182 18.48 -14.81 22.96
N ILE A 183 17.28 -14.41 23.39
CA ILE A 183 16.65 -13.16 22.96
C ILE A 183 16.94 -12.05 23.97
N ASN A 184 17.68 -11.03 23.53
CA ASN A 184 17.94 -9.81 24.29
C ASN A 184 16.98 -8.70 23.83
N TYR A 185 15.86 -8.57 24.52
CA TYR A 185 14.87 -7.53 24.21
C TYR A 185 15.18 -6.20 24.91
N ALA A 186 15.02 -5.09 24.20
CA ALA A 186 14.96 -3.76 24.79
C ALA A 186 14.10 -2.81 23.94
N LYS A 187 13.11 -2.16 24.56
CA LYS A 187 12.28 -1.16 23.87
C LYS A 187 13.08 0.02 23.29
N GLY A 188 14.13 0.45 24.00
CA GLY A 188 14.95 1.59 23.62
C GLY A 188 14.31 2.94 23.96
N ALA A 189 13.13 3.23 23.40
CA ALA A 189 12.33 4.40 23.73
C ALA A 189 10.85 4.15 23.45
N ASP A 190 9.96 4.94 24.05
CA ASP A 190 8.58 5.06 23.60
C ASP A 190 8.52 5.87 22.29
N LEU A 191 7.60 5.54 21.37
CA LEU A 191 7.32 6.34 20.17
C LEU A 191 6.16 7.30 20.43
N GLY A 192 4.98 6.75 20.72
CA GLY A 192 3.81 7.50 21.17
C GLY A 192 3.72 7.56 22.69
N ILE A 193 3.49 8.75 23.23
CA ILE A 193 3.24 9.00 24.66
C ILE A 193 1.79 9.43 24.88
N GLY A 194 1.28 9.20 26.08
CA GLY A 194 -0.12 9.47 26.41
C GLY A 194 -1.12 8.48 25.81
N GLU A 195 -2.36 8.94 25.62
CA GLU A 195 -3.46 8.13 25.11
C GLU A 195 -3.40 7.97 23.59
N ARG A 196 -3.46 6.73 23.12
CA ARG A 196 -3.71 6.44 21.70
C ARG A 196 -5.20 6.52 21.42
N SER A 197 -5.59 7.45 20.55
CA SER A 197 -6.99 7.72 20.21
C SER A 197 -7.16 7.90 18.71
N PHE A 198 -8.27 7.38 18.17
CA PHE A 198 -8.65 7.60 16.78
C PHE A 198 -8.98 9.07 16.50
N LEU A 199 -9.62 9.76 17.45
CA LEU A 199 -10.10 11.13 17.30
C LEU A 199 -9.08 12.19 17.73
N MET A 200 -8.15 11.84 18.62
CA MET A 200 -7.19 12.80 19.16
C MET A 200 -5.81 12.67 18.49
N PRO A 201 -5.05 13.78 18.36
CA PRO A 201 -3.67 13.73 17.89
C PRO A 201 -2.80 12.81 18.74
N LEU A 202 -1.84 12.14 18.11
CA LEU A 202 -0.82 11.38 18.81
C LEU A 202 0.30 12.31 19.29
N GLU A 203 0.73 12.18 20.54
CA GLU A 203 1.92 12.85 21.05
C GLU A 203 3.16 11.96 20.83
N ILE A 204 4.20 12.50 20.21
CA ILE A 204 5.44 11.79 19.90
C ILE A 204 6.49 12.06 20.97
N ASN A 205 7.21 11.03 21.40
CA ASN A 205 8.37 11.17 22.26
C ASN A 205 9.59 11.67 21.48
N ASP A 206 9.87 12.96 21.62
CA ASP A 206 11.02 13.61 20.99
C ASP A 206 12.23 13.78 21.92
N THR A 207 12.20 13.33 23.18
CA THR A 207 13.26 13.67 24.16
C THR A 207 13.73 12.55 25.08
N ASP A 208 12.86 11.59 25.46
CA ASP A 208 13.25 10.56 26.41
C ASP A 208 14.05 9.45 25.73
N THR A 209 15.33 9.40 26.06
CA THR A 209 16.32 8.41 25.60
C THR A 209 16.77 7.47 26.72
N SER A 210 16.09 7.46 27.88
CA SER A 210 16.51 6.72 29.08
C SER A 210 16.63 5.21 28.87
N GLY A 211 15.94 4.64 27.88
CA GLY A 211 16.04 3.22 27.52
C GLY A 211 17.22 2.87 26.60
N PHE A 212 17.96 3.84 26.05
CA PHE A 212 19.02 3.61 25.06
C PHE A 212 20.13 2.73 25.62
N ALA A 213 20.55 2.95 26.86
CA ALA A 213 21.64 2.19 27.47
C ALA A 213 21.35 0.67 27.49
N LYS A 214 20.08 0.28 27.73
CA LYS A 214 19.66 -1.13 27.70
C LYS A 214 19.66 -1.69 26.28
N ALA A 215 19.22 -0.90 25.30
CA ALA A 215 19.23 -1.29 23.89
C ALA A 215 20.66 -1.49 23.36
N ILE A 216 21.57 -0.57 23.68
CA ILE A 216 22.99 -0.68 23.30
C ILE A 216 23.62 -1.93 23.94
N GLU A 217 23.32 -2.23 25.22
CA GLU A 217 23.79 -3.45 25.87
C GLU A 217 23.21 -4.73 25.26
N ALA A 218 21.93 -4.72 24.87
CA ALA A 218 21.32 -5.84 24.16
C ALA A 218 22.01 -6.08 22.81
N ALA A 219 22.26 -5.02 22.04
CA ALA A 219 22.93 -5.09 20.74
C ALA A 219 24.36 -5.64 20.83
N LYS A 220 25.13 -5.27 21.88
CA LYS A 220 26.48 -5.80 22.12
C LYS A 220 26.52 -7.28 22.46
N LYS A 221 25.44 -7.80 23.06
CA LYS A 221 25.34 -9.20 23.54
C LYS A 221 24.66 -10.12 22.52
N SER A 222 24.49 -9.65 21.29
CA SER A 222 23.77 -10.37 20.24
C SER A 222 24.57 -10.41 18.95
N GLU A 223 24.44 -11.49 18.20
CA GLU A 223 25.11 -11.66 16.90
C GLU A 223 24.42 -10.85 15.79
N VAL A 224 23.12 -10.62 15.94
CA VAL A 224 22.29 -9.81 15.03
C VAL A 224 21.30 -8.98 15.83
N VAL A 225 20.99 -7.79 15.31
CA VAL A 225 19.95 -6.92 15.84
C VAL A 225 18.77 -6.88 14.87
N VAL A 226 17.59 -7.26 15.35
CA VAL A 226 16.32 -6.95 14.71
C VAL A 226 15.80 -5.64 15.31
N MET A 227 15.91 -4.57 14.53
CA MET A 227 15.55 -3.22 14.91
C MET A 227 14.16 -2.89 14.35
N VAL A 228 13.15 -2.74 15.20
CA VAL A 228 11.74 -2.58 14.83
C VAL A 228 11.30 -1.13 15.03
N LEU A 229 11.30 -0.36 13.94
CA LEU A 229 11.06 1.08 13.92
C LEU A 229 9.99 1.45 12.90
N GLY A 230 9.50 2.68 12.95
CA GLY A 230 8.61 3.23 11.94
C GLY A 230 7.62 4.22 12.52
N GLU A 231 6.34 3.99 12.27
CA GLU A 231 5.23 4.80 12.73
C GLU A 231 4.35 4.03 13.71
N ASP A 232 3.83 4.74 14.72
CA ASP A 232 2.63 4.31 15.43
C ASP A 232 1.44 4.36 14.45
N ALA A 233 0.49 3.44 14.58
CA ALA A 233 -0.69 3.38 13.71
C ALA A 233 -1.41 4.74 13.59
N PHE A 234 -1.47 5.50 14.69
CA PHE A 234 -2.11 6.81 14.75
C PHE A 234 -1.24 7.96 14.21
N GLN A 235 -0.12 7.71 13.53
CA GLN A 235 0.53 8.69 12.66
C GLN A 235 -0.07 8.70 11.24
N THR A 236 -0.91 7.72 10.92
CA THR A 236 -1.51 7.50 9.59
C THR A 236 -3.04 7.46 9.70
N GLY A 237 -3.72 7.53 8.55
CA GLY A 237 -5.17 7.54 8.49
C GLY A 237 -5.80 8.92 8.42
N GLU A 238 -7.08 8.99 8.76
CA GLU A 238 -7.89 10.20 8.70
C GLU A 238 -7.37 11.29 9.63
N GLY A 239 -7.34 12.54 9.14
CA GLY A 239 -6.91 13.71 9.91
C GLY A 239 -5.43 13.73 10.32
N ARG A 240 -4.58 12.85 9.76
CA ARG A 240 -3.20 12.59 10.24
C ARG A 240 -2.12 12.83 9.19
N SER A 241 -2.28 13.87 8.38
CA SER A 241 -1.25 14.31 7.43
C SER A 241 0.05 14.68 8.15
N GLN A 242 1.18 14.25 7.61
CA GLN A 242 2.52 14.51 8.16
C GLN A 242 3.31 15.41 7.22
N THR A 243 4.01 16.40 7.77
CA THR A 243 4.96 17.25 7.03
C THR A 243 6.38 16.69 7.08
N GLY A 244 6.71 15.88 8.09
CA GLY A 244 7.94 15.10 8.18
C GLY A 244 7.64 13.63 7.96
N ILE A 245 8.38 12.99 7.06
CA ILE A 245 8.16 11.59 6.66
C ILE A 245 9.38 10.70 7.00
N GLN A 246 10.30 11.19 7.83
CA GLN A 246 11.38 10.40 8.42
C GLN A 246 10.87 9.64 9.67
N LEU A 247 11.71 8.77 10.22
CA LEU A 247 11.46 8.17 11.54
C LEU A 247 11.31 9.28 12.59
N ARG A 248 10.12 9.35 13.22
CA ARG A 248 9.76 10.38 14.21
C ARG A 248 10.27 10.02 15.61
N GLY A 249 10.32 11.03 16.48
CA GLY A 249 10.85 10.89 17.83
C GLY A 249 12.35 10.61 17.84
N VAL A 250 12.81 9.99 18.91
CA VAL A 250 14.23 9.63 19.10
C VAL A 250 14.65 8.34 18.38
N GLN A 251 13.81 7.79 17.48
CA GLN A 251 14.07 6.50 16.83
C GLN A 251 15.34 6.48 15.99
N GLN A 252 15.60 7.55 15.22
CA GLN A 252 16.82 7.63 14.40
C GLN A 252 18.08 7.72 15.29
N GLU A 253 18.00 8.43 16.42
CA GLU A 253 19.10 8.51 17.39
C GLU A 253 19.37 7.14 18.02
N LEU A 254 18.32 6.38 18.34
CA LEU A 254 18.46 5.02 18.84
C LEU A 254 19.15 4.11 17.81
N LEU A 255 18.76 4.20 16.54
CA LEU A 255 19.42 3.47 15.46
C LEU A 255 20.90 3.86 15.34
N ASP A 256 21.20 5.16 15.37
CA ASP A 256 22.57 5.70 15.31
C ASP A 256 23.47 5.15 16.42
N GLU A 257 22.95 4.97 17.64
CA GLU A 257 23.73 4.39 18.75
C GLU A 257 23.88 2.87 18.64
N VAL A 258 22.85 2.16 18.17
CA VAL A 258 22.89 0.70 18.02
C VAL A 258 23.89 0.29 16.92
N VAL A 259 23.89 0.96 15.77
CA VAL A 259 24.80 0.61 14.66
C VAL A 259 26.27 0.84 14.97
N LYS A 260 26.59 1.68 15.97
CA LYS A 260 27.97 1.89 16.45
C LYS A 260 28.53 0.67 17.19
N VAL A 261 27.68 -0.15 17.80
CA VAL A 261 28.10 -1.29 18.61
C VAL A 261 27.82 -2.64 17.95
N ASN A 262 26.93 -2.68 16.96
CA ASN A 262 26.67 -3.86 16.16
C ASN A 262 26.28 -3.44 14.73
N THR A 263 27.05 -3.86 13.73
CA THR A 263 26.81 -3.53 12.32
C THR A 263 25.83 -4.48 11.64
N ASN A 264 25.50 -5.62 12.25
CA ASN A 264 24.59 -6.62 11.71
C ASN A 264 23.15 -6.29 12.12
N VAL A 265 22.60 -5.23 11.52
CA VAL A 265 21.27 -4.72 11.84
C VAL A 265 20.30 -5.00 10.69
N VAL A 266 19.19 -5.66 11.04
CA VAL A 266 18.01 -5.83 10.20
C VAL A 266 16.94 -4.85 10.68
N LEU A 267 16.59 -3.87 9.84
CA LEU A 267 15.50 -2.94 10.10
C LEU A 267 14.17 -3.59 9.67
N VAL A 268 13.29 -3.84 10.63
CA VAL A 268 11.87 -4.15 10.40
C VAL A 268 11.12 -2.83 10.47
N LEU A 269 10.59 -2.39 9.34
CA LEU A 269 9.92 -1.10 9.19
C LEU A 269 8.40 -1.29 9.20
N MET A 270 7.71 -0.59 10.11
CA MET A 270 6.25 -0.63 10.26
C MET A 270 5.65 0.76 10.04
N ASN A 271 4.81 0.93 9.03
CA ASN A 271 4.31 2.25 8.62
C ASN A 271 3.05 2.16 7.75
N GLY A 272 2.26 3.24 7.69
CA GLY A 272 1.03 3.28 6.86
C GLY A 272 1.19 4.07 5.56
N ARG A 273 2.40 4.59 5.30
CA ARG A 273 2.74 5.39 4.12
C ARG A 273 4.21 5.20 3.74
N PRO A 274 4.65 5.61 2.54
CA PRO A 274 6.09 5.72 2.23
C PRO A 274 6.79 6.68 3.20
N LEU A 275 8.01 6.30 3.59
CA LEU A 275 8.88 7.10 4.47
C LEU A 275 10.15 7.51 3.74
N ASP A 276 10.74 8.64 4.14
CA ASP A 276 12.13 8.95 3.86
C ASP A 276 13.02 8.15 4.83
N ILE A 277 13.53 7.03 4.31
CA ILE A 277 14.47 6.15 5.00
C ILE A 277 15.87 6.20 4.36
N SER A 278 16.23 7.34 3.74
CA SER A 278 17.52 7.48 3.05
C SER A 278 18.70 7.21 3.99
N LYS A 279 18.67 7.79 5.21
CA LYS A 279 19.71 7.59 6.23
C LYS A 279 19.71 6.16 6.78
N PRO A 280 18.59 5.57 7.28
CA PRO A 280 18.56 4.17 7.68
C PRO A 280 19.07 3.21 6.61
N ASN A 281 18.72 3.46 5.35
CA ASN A 281 19.14 2.62 4.21
C ASN A 281 20.67 2.58 4.02
N GLU A 282 21.40 3.62 4.42
CA GLU A 282 22.87 3.63 4.39
C GLU A 282 23.50 2.93 5.61
N GLN A 283 22.75 2.79 6.71
CA GLN A 283 23.28 2.33 7.99
C GLN A 283 23.09 0.83 8.26
N VAL A 284 22.03 0.23 7.73
CA VAL A 284 21.62 -1.15 8.08
C VAL A 284 21.91 -2.14 6.96
N SER A 285 22.09 -3.41 7.30
CA SER A 285 22.40 -4.48 6.34
C SER A 285 21.15 -4.94 5.59
N ALA A 286 19.99 -4.97 6.24
CA ALA A 286 18.73 -5.33 5.60
C ALA A 286 17.57 -4.45 6.06
N ILE A 287 16.57 -4.31 5.18
CA ILE A 287 15.33 -3.58 5.46
C ILE A 287 14.17 -4.43 4.98
N VAL A 288 13.25 -4.71 5.89
CA VAL A 288 12.00 -5.43 5.66
C VAL A 288 10.86 -4.46 5.91
N GLU A 289 10.17 -4.03 4.86
CA GLU A 289 8.95 -3.22 4.93
C GLU A 289 7.76 -4.13 5.21
N THR A 290 7.08 -3.85 6.31
CA THR A 290 5.99 -4.69 6.84
C THR A 290 4.66 -3.98 6.88
N TRP A 291 4.60 -2.67 6.69
CA TRP A 291 3.39 -1.89 6.85
C TRP A 291 2.76 -2.10 8.25
N PHE A 292 1.42 -2.13 8.33
CA PHE A 292 0.67 -2.67 9.46
C PHE A 292 -0.04 -3.97 9.02
N LEU A 293 0.49 -5.13 9.41
CA LEU A 293 0.08 -6.45 8.89
C LEU A 293 -1.15 -7.08 9.58
N GLY A 294 -1.77 -6.40 10.53
CA GLY A 294 -2.92 -6.88 11.27
C GLY A 294 -2.58 -7.87 12.39
N SER A 295 -3.55 -8.72 12.75
CA SER A 295 -3.54 -9.54 13.96
C SER A 295 -2.40 -10.57 14.04
N GLN A 296 -1.87 -11.01 12.89
CA GLN A 296 -0.81 -12.02 12.82
C GLN A 296 0.55 -11.45 12.37
N ALA A 297 0.74 -10.13 12.53
CA ALA A 297 1.93 -9.42 12.10
C ALA A 297 3.24 -10.08 12.54
N GLY A 298 3.43 -10.30 13.85
CA GLY A 298 4.65 -10.89 14.37
C GLY A 298 4.97 -12.27 13.80
N ASN A 299 3.97 -13.13 13.65
CA ASN A 299 4.13 -14.46 13.06
C ASN A 299 4.55 -14.38 11.58
N ALA A 300 3.94 -13.48 10.80
CA ALA A 300 4.28 -13.27 9.39
C ALA A 300 5.66 -12.65 9.20
N ILE A 301 6.05 -11.71 10.07
CA ILE A 301 7.38 -11.09 10.07
C ILE A 301 8.44 -12.15 10.39
N ALA A 302 8.20 -12.98 11.41
CA ALA A 302 9.09 -14.08 11.74
C ALA A 302 9.21 -15.12 10.60
N ASP A 303 8.13 -15.42 9.88
CA ASP A 303 8.18 -16.30 8.70
C ASP A 303 9.18 -15.79 7.67
N VAL A 304 9.18 -14.48 7.42
CA VAL A 304 10.13 -13.84 6.49
C VAL A 304 11.53 -13.82 7.09
N LEU A 305 11.70 -13.29 8.31
CA LEU A 305 13.01 -13.15 8.93
C LEU A 305 13.79 -14.46 8.98
N PHE A 306 13.12 -15.59 9.25
CA PHE A 306 13.76 -16.91 9.35
C PHE A 306 13.60 -17.79 8.10
N GLY A 307 13.14 -17.23 6.97
CA GLY A 307 13.12 -17.92 5.68
C GLY A 307 12.05 -19.01 5.54
N THR A 308 11.09 -19.09 6.45
CA THR A 308 9.89 -19.94 6.27
C THR A 308 9.07 -19.45 5.08
N TYR A 309 9.13 -18.14 4.80
CA TYR A 309 8.60 -17.52 3.60
C TYR A 309 9.69 -16.71 2.88
N ASN A 310 9.85 -16.93 1.59
CA ASN A 310 10.65 -16.06 0.72
C ASN A 310 9.80 -14.84 0.31
N PRO A 311 10.17 -13.61 0.71
CA PRO A 311 9.38 -12.42 0.47
C PRO A 311 9.14 -12.21 -1.02
N SER A 312 7.90 -11.81 -1.34
CA SER A 312 7.42 -11.64 -2.72
C SER A 312 6.62 -10.35 -2.92
N GLY A 313 6.45 -9.54 -1.88
CA GLY A 313 5.75 -8.27 -1.97
C GLY A 313 6.51 -7.30 -2.88
N LYS A 314 5.77 -6.42 -3.54
CA LYS A 314 6.29 -5.34 -4.37
C LYS A 314 5.60 -4.04 -3.97
N LEU A 315 6.33 -2.93 -3.91
CA LEU A 315 5.80 -1.64 -3.50
C LEU A 315 4.69 -1.15 -4.44
N PRO A 316 3.49 -0.83 -3.95
CA PRO A 316 2.44 -0.23 -4.77
C PRO A 316 2.59 1.29 -4.92
N VAL A 317 3.60 1.90 -4.29
CA VAL A 317 3.85 3.34 -4.25
C VAL A 317 5.36 3.58 -4.16
N SER A 318 5.85 4.67 -4.77
CA SER A 318 7.27 5.04 -4.72
C SER A 318 7.67 5.53 -3.32
N PHE A 319 8.88 5.18 -2.87
CA PHE A 319 9.46 5.74 -1.64
C PHE A 319 10.30 6.97 -1.96
N PRO A 320 9.96 8.14 -1.39
CA PRO A 320 10.74 9.35 -1.60
C PRO A 320 12.05 9.32 -0.79
N ARG A 321 12.94 10.24 -1.15
CA ARG A 321 14.18 10.58 -0.44
C ARG A 321 14.01 11.77 0.50
N ASN A 322 12.90 12.49 0.37
CA ASN A 322 12.46 13.57 1.26
C ASN A 322 11.06 14.04 0.84
N VAL A 323 10.37 14.74 1.74
CA VAL A 323 9.02 15.28 1.49
C VAL A 323 8.96 16.33 0.37
N GLY A 324 10.07 17.01 0.09
CA GLY A 324 10.16 18.03 -0.97
C GLY A 324 10.06 17.46 -2.39
N GLN A 325 10.13 16.13 -2.55
CA GLN A 325 9.91 15.46 -3.84
C GLN A 325 8.43 15.27 -4.17
N GLU A 326 7.51 15.43 -3.21
CA GLU A 326 6.11 15.12 -3.43
C GLU A 326 5.41 16.15 -4.34
N PRO A 327 4.54 15.72 -5.27
CA PRO A 327 4.12 14.33 -5.52
C PRO A 327 5.14 13.52 -6.34
N LEU A 328 5.52 12.33 -5.85
CA LEU A 328 6.45 11.41 -6.52
C LEU A 328 5.76 10.13 -7.02
N TYR A 329 5.68 9.92 -8.33
CA TYR A 329 5.02 8.76 -8.93
C TYR A 329 5.65 8.34 -10.28
N TYR A 330 5.59 7.04 -10.58
CA TYR A 330 6.34 6.43 -11.70
C TYR A 330 5.76 6.78 -13.09
N ASN A 331 4.44 6.94 -13.19
CA ASN A 331 3.71 7.26 -14.42
C ASN A 331 3.55 8.77 -14.63
N GLN A 332 4.62 9.51 -14.36
CA GLN A 332 4.73 10.94 -14.64
C GLN A 332 4.84 11.23 -16.14
N LYS A 333 4.53 12.48 -16.53
CA LYS A 333 4.77 12.97 -17.89
C LYS A 333 6.26 13.23 -18.09
N ASN A 334 6.74 13.18 -19.34
CA ASN A 334 8.16 13.39 -19.65
C ASN A 334 8.62 14.86 -19.46
N THR A 335 7.68 15.81 -19.45
CA THR A 335 7.89 17.27 -19.54
C THR A 335 8.51 17.70 -20.89
N GLY A 336 8.58 19.01 -21.15
CA GLY A 336 9.28 19.56 -22.32
C GLY A 336 10.80 19.57 -22.18
N ARG A 337 11.33 19.33 -20.98
CA ARG A 337 12.77 19.31 -20.66
C ARG A 337 13.07 18.17 -19.66
N PRO A 338 13.06 16.91 -20.12
CA PRO A 338 13.32 15.75 -19.26
C PRO A 338 14.71 15.83 -18.63
N ALA A 339 14.91 15.19 -17.47
CA ALA A 339 16.10 15.40 -16.65
C ALA A 339 17.44 15.35 -17.40
N SER A 340 18.32 16.26 -16.98
CA SER A 340 19.67 16.48 -17.48
C SER A 340 20.48 17.13 -16.36
N ASN A 341 21.81 17.20 -16.50
CA ASN A 341 22.69 17.88 -15.55
C ASN A 341 22.62 19.42 -15.64
N MET A 342 21.76 19.96 -16.50
CA MET A 342 21.56 21.39 -16.68
C MET A 342 20.38 21.89 -15.84
N VAL A 343 20.58 22.99 -15.10
CA VAL A 343 19.58 23.60 -14.19
C VAL A 343 18.26 24.01 -14.86
N THR A 344 18.25 24.14 -16.18
CA THR A 344 17.05 24.49 -16.97
C THR A 344 16.14 23.28 -17.28
N TYR A 345 16.53 22.07 -16.86
CA TYR A 345 15.79 20.81 -17.07
C TYR A 345 15.16 20.31 -15.76
N SER A 346 14.16 19.44 -15.88
CA SER A 346 13.38 18.94 -14.75
C SER A 346 14.23 18.10 -13.78
N GLY A 347 14.35 18.55 -12.53
CA GLY A 347 15.12 17.91 -11.47
C GLY A 347 15.29 18.82 -10.25
N TYR A 348 16.09 18.36 -9.28
CA TYR A 348 16.44 19.09 -8.06
C TYR A 348 17.96 19.34 -8.01
N GLN A 349 18.40 20.34 -7.25
CA GLN A 349 19.83 20.69 -7.12
C GLN A 349 20.52 19.99 -5.94
N ASP A 350 19.74 19.64 -4.92
CA ASP A 350 20.14 19.16 -3.61
C ASP A 350 19.68 17.72 -3.31
N SER A 351 18.97 17.10 -4.25
CA SER A 351 18.53 15.71 -4.16
C SER A 351 18.45 15.07 -5.55
N SER A 352 18.58 13.74 -5.61
CA SER A 352 18.14 13.00 -6.79
C SER A 352 16.65 13.23 -7.03
N ARG A 353 16.21 13.21 -8.28
CA ARG A 353 14.79 13.18 -8.64
C ARG A 353 14.17 11.78 -8.54
N GLU A 354 15.01 10.75 -8.52
CA GLU A 354 14.58 9.36 -8.54
C GLU A 354 14.13 8.93 -7.14
N ALA A 355 13.12 8.07 -7.10
CA ALA A 355 12.69 7.42 -5.86
C ALA A 355 13.84 6.65 -5.20
N LEU A 356 13.83 6.59 -3.87
CA LEU A 356 14.72 5.69 -3.13
C LEU A 356 14.42 4.23 -3.52
N PHE A 357 13.13 3.87 -3.47
CA PHE A 357 12.60 2.62 -4.02
C PHE A 357 11.45 2.92 -4.99
N PRO A 358 11.55 2.51 -6.27
CA PRO A 358 10.53 2.82 -7.27
C PRO A 358 9.26 1.98 -7.08
N PHE A 359 8.17 2.39 -7.72
CA PHE A 359 6.96 1.56 -7.84
C PHE A 359 7.31 0.17 -8.37
N GLY A 360 6.67 -0.84 -7.79
CA GLY A 360 6.86 -2.25 -8.12
C GLY A 360 8.15 -2.86 -7.58
N PHE A 361 8.95 -2.15 -6.78
CA PHE A 361 10.20 -2.66 -6.22
C PHE A 361 9.97 -3.63 -5.06
N GLY A 362 10.82 -4.66 -4.97
CA GLY A 362 10.85 -5.62 -3.88
C GLY A 362 11.80 -6.76 -4.23
N LEU A 363 12.71 -7.05 -3.31
CA LEU A 363 13.70 -8.12 -3.44
C LEU A 363 13.12 -9.47 -3.02
N SER A 364 13.89 -10.52 -3.28
CA SER A 364 13.62 -11.89 -2.86
C SER A 364 14.91 -12.49 -2.27
N TYR A 365 14.80 -13.61 -1.55
CA TYR A 365 15.96 -14.41 -1.15
C TYR A 365 16.59 -15.18 -2.31
N THR A 366 15.97 -15.16 -3.49
CA THR A 366 16.56 -15.63 -4.74
C THR A 366 16.67 -14.49 -5.75
N THR A 367 17.38 -14.73 -6.84
CA THR A 367 17.51 -13.79 -7.96
C THR A 367 16.75 -14.29 -9.18
N PHE A 368 16.21 -13.35 -9.95
CA PHE A 368 15.51 -13.64 -11.20
C PHE A 368 16.18 -12.94 -12.36
N GLU A 369 16.41 -13.68 -13.43
CA GLU A 369 16.93 -13.14 -14.69
C GLU A 369 15.81 -13.06 -15.73
N TYR A 370 15.73 -11.91 -16.38
CA TYR A 370 14.78 -11.60 -17.44
C TYR A 370 15.48 -11.71 -18.80
N GLY A 371 14.96 -12.58 -19.67
CA GLY A 371 15.41 -12.74 -21.04
C GLY A 371 15.06 -11.55 -21.94
N ALA A 372 15.18 -11.74 -23.25
CA ALA A 372 14.72 -10.75 -24.22
C ALA A 372 13.18 -10.78 -24.36
N ILE A 373 12.58 -9.63 -24.66
CA ILE A 373 11.16 -9.57 -25.02
C ILE A 373 10.99 -10.14 -26.43
N SER A 374 10.02 -11.04 -26.58
CA SER A 374 9.55 -11.56 -27.85
C SER A 374 8.15 -11.04 -28.15
N LEU A 375 7.93 -10.58 -29.37
CA LEU A 375 6.65 -10.06 -29.87
C LEU A 375 6.15 -11.00 -30.98
N SER A 376 4.87 -11.34 -30.98
CA SER A 376 4.30 -12.13 -32.10
C SER A 376 4.33 -11.39 -33.44
N ALA A 377 4.34 -10.06 -33.40
CA ALA A 377 4.50 -9.18 -34.55
C ALA A 377 5.09 -7.83 -34.14
N SER A 378 5.70 -7.10 -35.07
CA SER A 378 6.14 -5.71 -34.85
C SER A 378 5.01 -4.69 -35.05
N GLU A 379 3.87 -5.13 -35.57
CA GLU A 379 2.69 -4.32 -35.88
C GLU A 379 1.43 -5.17 -35.71
N PHE A 380 0.34 -4.59 -35.22
CA PHE A 380 -1.00 -5.20 -35.24
C PHE A 380 -2.09 -4.15 -35.52
N SER A 381 -3.26 -4.59 -35.97
CA SER A 381 -4.32 -3.71 -36.46
C SER A 381 -5.72 -4.01 -35.92
N GLY A 382 -6.55 -2.97 -35.79
CA GLY A 382 -7.96 -3.10 -35.37
C GLY A 382 -8.12 -3.89 -34.07
N GLU A 383 -8.85 -5.01 -34.15
CA GLU A 383 -9.16 -5.94 -33.04
C GLU A 383 -8.14 -7.09 -32.89
N GLU A 384 -7.06 -7.09 -33.68
CA GLU A 384 -5.97 -8.05 -33.52
C GLU A 384 -5.30 -7.90 -32.14
N LYS A 385 -4.62 -8.96 -31.74
CA LYS A 385 -3.93 -9.05 -30.45
C LYS A 385 -2.45 -9.32 -30.68
N LEU A 386 -1.62 -8.59 -29.95
CA LEU A 386 -0.18 -8.78 -29.92
C LEU A 386 0.18 -9.63 -28.69
N GLU A 387 0.77 -10.81 -28.93
CA GLU A 387 1.38 -11.59 -27.85
C GLU A 387 2.75 -10.98 -27.51
N VAL A 388 2.97 -10.69 -26.23
CA VAL A 388 4.26 -10.26 -25.69
C VAL A 388 4.74 -11.32 -24.71
N ALA A 389 5.95 -11.82 -24.88
CA ALA A 389 6.50 -12.83 -24.01
C ALA A 389 7.91 -12.49 -23.52
N ILE A 390 8.25 -12.99 -22.34
CA ILE A 390 9.59 -12.92 -21.78
C ILE A 390 9.90 -14.21 -21.02
N GLU A 391 11.12 -14.72 -21.17
CA GLU A 391 11.60 -15.82 -20.34
C GLU A 391 12.05 -15.27 -18.98
N LEU A 392 11.62 -15.95 -17.92
CA LEU A 392 11.99 -15.64 -16.54
C LEU A 392 12.66 -16.87 -15.93
N THR A 393 13.90 -16.71 -15.47
CA THR A 393 14.68 -17.77 -14.85
C THR A 393 14.96 -17.44 -13.40
N ASN A 394 14.75 -18.39 -12.49
CA ASN A 394 15.25 -18.28 -11.12
C ASN A 394 16.73 -18.73 -11.10
N THR A 395 17.63 -17.78 -10.85
CA THR A 395 19.08 -17.99 -10.93
C THR A 395 19.74 -18.18 -9.57
N GLY A 396 18.99 -18.10 -8.47
CA GLY A 396 19.51 -18.35 -7.14
C GLY A 396 19.19 -19.76 -6.63
N ASP A 397 19.48 -19.97 -5.34
CA ASP A 397 19.50 -21.31 -4.73
C ASP A 397 18.20 -21.70 -4.02
N VAL A 398 17.23 -20.78 -3.91
CA VAL A 398 15.96 -21.03 -3.22
C VAL A 398 14.76 -20.79 -4.15
N ALA A 399 13.67 -21.52 -3.90
CA ALA A 399 12.43 -21.27 -4.61
C ALA A 399 11.89 -19.87 -4.24
N GLY A 400 11.26 -19.20 -5.21
CA GLY A 400 10.76 -17.85 -5.03
C GLY A 400 9.59 -17.51 -5.94
N LYS A 401 8.95 -16.38 -5.66
CA LYS A 401 7.89 -15.80 -6.48
C LYS A 401 8.32 -14.43 -6.98
N GLU A 402 8.14 -14.21 -8.28
CA GLU A 402 8.43 -12.91 -8.91
C GLU A 402 7.18 -12.37 -9.59
N THR A 403 6.97 -11.06 -9.46
CA THR A 403 5.87 -10.36 -10.14
C THR A 403 6.43 -9.67 -11.38
N VAL A 404 6.26 -10.30 -12.54
CA VAL A 404 6.58 -9.72 -13.85
C VAL A 404 5.55 -8.64 -14.17
N GLN A 405 6.02 -7.41 -14.35
CA GLN A 405 5.18 -6.24 -14.56
C GLN A 405 5.26 -5.77 -16.01
N LEU A 406 4.12 -5.58 -16.66
CA LEU A 406 4.00 -5.05 -18.02
C LEU A 406 3.63 -3.58 -17.98
N TYR A 407 4.48 -2.76 -18.57
CA TYR A 407 4.26 -1.33 -18.76
C TYR A 407 4.19 -0.97 -20.24
N LEU A 408 3.35 0.01 -20.56
CA LEU A 408 3.30 0.60 -21.90
C LEU A 408 3.68 2.07 -21.87
N ARG A 409 4.35 2.51 -22.94
CA ARG A 409 4.51 3.93 -23.28
C ARG A 409 4.02 4.15 -24.70
N ASP A 410 3.01 4.98 -24.80
CA ASP A 410 2.59 5.58 -26.07
C ASP A 410 3.52 6.77 -26.38
N LEU A 411 4.26 6.70 -27.48
CA LEU A 411 5.33 7.65 -27.78
C LEU A 411 4.81 9.00 -28.25
N VAL A 412 3.71 9.00 -29.01
CA VAL A 412 3.13 10.20 -29.63
C VAL A 412 1.63 10.03 -29.70
N ALA A 413 0.91 10.95 -29.07
CA ALA A 413 -0.54 10.93 -28.99
C ALA A 413 -1.11 12.36 -28.93
N SER A 414 -2.43 12.47 -29.10
CA SER A 414 -3.17 13.74 -29.04
C SER A 414 -3.09 14.46 -27.68
N ARG A 415 -2.73 13.74 -26.62
CA ARG A 415 -2.40 14.28 -25.29
C ARG A 415 -1.07 13.73 -24.82
N THR A 416 -0.33 14.51 -24.04
CA THR A 416 0.93 14.03 -23.46
C THR A 416 0.69 12.75 -22.65
N ARG A 417 1.45 11.70 -22.95
CA ARG A 417 1.32 10.39 -22.30
C ARG A 417 2.37 10.25 -21.19
N PRO A 418 2.09 9.45 -20.14
CA PRO A 418 3.11 9.11 -19.15
C PRO A 418 4.34 8.45 -19.79
N VAL A 419 5.49 8.55 -19.13
CA VAL A 419 6.72 7.87 -19.57
C VAL A 419 6.59 6.35 -19.53
N LYS A 420 5.65 5.83 -18.74
CA LYS A 420 5.18 4.44 -18.73
C LYS A 420 3.91 4.33 -17.88
N GLU A 421 3.08 3.33 -18.12
CA GLU A 421 1.90 2.99 -17.33
C GLU A 421 1.80 1.48 -17.16
N LEU A 422 1.58 0.99 -15.94
CA LEU A 422 1.30 -0.42 -15.69
C LEU A 422 -0.01 -0.79 -16.41
N ARG A 423 0.01 -1.92 -17.13
CA ARG A 423 -1.14 -2.43 -17.88
C ARG A 423 -1.53 -3.84 -17.45
N ASP A 424 -0.56 -4.65 -17.06
CA ASP A 424 -0.79 -6.00 -16.56
C ASP A 424 0.38 -6.46 -15.67
N PHE A 425 0.19 -7.51 -14.88
CA PHE A 425 1.25 -8.17 -14.13
C PHE A 425 0.92 -9.64 -13.89
N LYS A 426 1.95 -10.47 -13.76
CA LYS A 426 1.80 -11.90 -13.44
C LYS A 426 2.79 -12.31 -12.36
N GLN A 427 2.29 -12.94 -11.30
CA GLN A 427 3.14 -13.52 -10.27
C GLN A 427 3.46 -14.98 -10.60
N ILE A 428 4.75 -15.29 -10.72
CA ILE A 428 5.25 -16.57 -11.20
C ILE A 428 6.10 -17.22 -10.11
N SER A 429 5.80 -18.47 -9.77
CA SER A 429 6.61 -19.27 -8.85
C SER A 429 7.64 -20.08 -9.64
N LEU A 430 8.90 -20.08 -9.19
CA LEU A 430 10.00 -20.79 -9.83
C LEU A 430 10.88 -21.48 -8.79
N ASN A 431 11.21 -22.75 -9.04
CA ASN A 431 12.26 -23.47 -8.34
C ASN A 431 13.65 -22.98 -8.81
N PRO A 432 14.72 -23.23 -8.04
CA PRO A 432 16.10 -22.93 -8.46
C PRO A 432 16.41 -23.51 -9.85
N GLY A 433 16.95 -22.68 -10.74
CA GLY A 433 17.31 -23.05 -12.12
C GLY A 433 16.12 -23.23 -13.08
N GLU A 434 14.88 -23.07 -12.63
CA GLU A 434 13.69 -23.18 -13.49
C GLU A 434 13.53 -21.92 -14.36
N THR A 435 13.20 -22.12 -15.63
CA THR A 435 12.82 -21.06 -16.58
C THR A 435 11.37 -21.23 -17.02
N LYS A 436 10.60 -20.13 -17.01
CA LYS A 436 9.23 -20.09 -17.55
C LYS A 436 9.08 -18.97 -18.58
N LYS A 437 8.36 -19.27 -19.67
CA LYS A 437 7.85 -18.25 -20.60
C LYS A 437 6.63 -17.57 -19.96
N VAL A 438 6.74 -16.27 -19.71
CA VAL A 438 5.64 -15.43 -19.22
C VAL A 438 5.07 -14.67 -20.40
N THR A 439 3.78 -14.84 -20.65
CA THR A 439 3.10 -14.27 -21.83
C THR A 439 2.02 -13.28 -21.41
N PHE A 440 1.88 -12.18 -22.15
CA PHE A 440 0.86 -11.15 -22.01
C PHE A 440 0.19 -10.91 -23.37
N GLU A 441 -1.00 -10.31 -23.33
CA GLU A 441 -1.75 -9.95 -24.53
C GLU A 441 -1.99 -8.44 -24.53
N ILE A 442 -1.66 -7.78 -25.66
CA ILE A 442 -1.98 -6.37 -25.89
C ILE A 442 -3.04 -6.31 -27.00
N SER A 443 -4.13 -5.62 -26.69
CA SER A 443 -5.23 -5.31 -27.62
C SER A 443 -5.42 -3.80 -27.75
N ALA A 444 -6.24 -3.35 -28.71
CA ALA A 444 -6.66 -1.95 -28.80
C ALA A 444 -7.18 -1.43 -27.45
N LYS A 445 -7.97 -2.23 -26.73
CA LYS A 445 -8.49 -1.88 -25.40
C LYS A 445 -7.40 -1.60 -24.38
N THR A 446 -6.27 -2.31 -24.46
CA THR A 446 -5.10 -2.13 -23.58
C THR A 446 -4.37 -0.81 -23.87
N LEU A 447 -4.49 -0.30 -25.10
CA LEU A 447 -3.87 0.94 -25.56
C LEU A 447 -4.75 2.17 -25.32
N GLU A 448 -6.05 1.99 -25.03
CA GLU A 448 -6.98 3.10 -24.87
C GLU A 448 -6.57 4.09 -23.79
N PHE A 449 -6.79 5.36 -24.10
CA PHE A 449 -6.76 6.44 -23.13
C PHE A 449 -7.84 7.46 -23.44
N TYR A 450 -8.06 8.40 -22.52
CA TYR A 450 -8.98 9.50 -22.76
C TYR A 450 -8.33 10.56 -23.65
N THR A 451 -8.69 10.58 -24.94
CA THR A 451 -8.00 11.33 -25.98
C THR A 451 -8.42 12.80 -26.04
N ALA A 452 -7.81 13.59 -26.93
CA ALA A 452 -8.26 14.97 -27.21
C ALA A 452 -9.72 15.02 -27.72
N ASN A 453 -10.27 13.92 -28.22
CA ASN A 453 -11.66 13.81 -28.67
C ASN A 453 -12.66 13.63 -27.52
N ASN A 454 -12.20 13.60 -26.25
CA ASN A 454 -13.02 13.38 -25.07
C ASN A 454 -13.75 12.02 -25.05
N THR A 455 -13.11 11.00 -25.64
CA THR A 455 -13.56 9.61 -25.69
C THR A 455 -12.43 8.67 -25.28
N TRP A 456 -12.78 7.46 -24.85
CA TRP A 456 -11.82 6.38 -24.65
C TRP A 456 -11.57 5.69 -25.98
N GLU A 457 -10.36 5.81 -26.52
CA GLU A 457 -9.96 5.16 -27.76
C GLU A 457 -8.44 4.97 -27.80
N ALA A 458 -7.98 4.06 -28.67
CA ALA A 458 -6.58 3.90 -29.02
C ALA A 458 -6.26 4.70 -30.30
N GLU A 459 -5.10 5.34 -30.32
CA GLU A 459 -4.60 6.06 -31.49
C GLU A 459 -3.55 5.20 -32.22
N SER A 460 -3.57 5.23 -33.56
CA SER A 460 -2.52 4.60 -34.36
C SER A 460 -1.17 5.26 -34.05
N GLY A 461 -0.13 4.47 -33.83
CA GLY A 461 1.16 5.02 -33.43
C GLY A 461 2.17 3.97 -33.00
N SER A 462 3.31 4.48 -32.54
CA SER A 462 4.41 3.67 -32.01
C SER A 462 4.32 3.58 -30.50
N PHE A 463 4.49 2.37 -29.98
CA PHE A 463 4.44 2.08 -28.57
C PHE A 463 5.72 1.36 -28.15
N ASN A 464 6.14 1.59 -26.92
CA ASN A 464 7.10 0.74 -26.23
C ASN A 464 6.36 -0.14 -25.22
N VAL A 465 6.63 -1.45 -25.27
CA VAL A 465 6.31 -2.38 -24.20
C VAL A 465 7.55 -2.61 -23.37
N MET A 466 7.36 -2.56 -22.05
CA MET A 466 8.42 -2.76 -21.08
C MET A 466 8.04 -3.86 -20.09
N LEU A 467 8.95 -4.78 -19.82
CA LEU A 467 8.76 -5.90 -18.90
C LEU A 467 9.93 -5.98 -17.92
N GLY A 468 9.64 -6.18 -16.64
CA GLY A 468 10.69 -6.34 -15.63
C GLY A 468 10.16 -6.55 -14.22
N SER A 469 11.07 -6.42 -13.25
CA SER A 469 10.82 -6.71 -11.83
C SER A 469 10.30 -5.53 -11.03
N ASN A 470 10.40 -4.31 -11.59
CA ASN A 470 9.89 -3.06 -11.03
C ASN A 470 9.82 -1.98 -12.14
N SER A 471 9.26 -0.80 -11.86
CA SER A 471 9.09 0.27 -12.85
C SER A 471 10.37 0.96 -13.35
N ARG A 472 11.54 0.63 -12.80
CA ARG A 472 12.85 1.16 -13.20
C ARG A 472 13.65 0.12 -14.00
N ASP A 473 13.73 -1.10 -13.50
CA ASP A 473 14.60 -2.15 -14.04
C ASP A 473 13.83 -3.00 -15.08
N LEU A 474 13.78 -2.51 -16.31
CA LEU A 474 12.92 -3.02 -17.39
C LEU A 474 13.71 -3.40 -18.64
N LYS A 475 13.27 -4.47 -19.32
CA LYS A 475 13.54 -4.72 -20.75
C LYS A 475 12.53 -3.94 -21.58
N GLU A 476 12.89 -3.54 -22.79
CA GLU A 476 12.02 -2.76 -23.66
C GLU A 476 12.02 -3.33 -25.09
N ALA A 477 10.86 -3.31 -25.75
CA ALA A 477 10.70 -3.55 -27.17
C ALA A 477 9.65 -2.58 -27.74
N SER A 478 9.71 -2.31 -29.04
CA SER A 478 8.77 -1.40 -29.72
C SER A 478 7.88 -2.14 -30.71
N PHE A 479 6.64 -1.66 -30.85
CA PHE A 479 5.68 -2.13 -31.84
C PHE A 479 4.84 -0.96 -32.38
N GLN A 480 4.10 -1.19 -33.46
CA GLN A 480 3.14 -0.25 -34.02
C GLN A 480 1.70 -0.76 -33.89
N TYR A 481 0.77 0.15 -33.63
CA TYR A 481 -0.66 -0.12 -33.72
C TYR A 481 -1.28 0.67 -34.85
N LYS A 482 -2.15 0.03 -35.62
CA LYS A 482 -2.96 0.66 -36.68
C LYS A 482 -4.44 0.43 -36.41
N LYS A 483 -5.16 1.50 -36.06
CA LYS A 483 -6.61 1.47 -35.86
C LYS A 483 -7.34 1.00 -37.11
#